data_AF-A0A0Q5RXM8-F1
#
_entry.id   AF-A0A0Q5RXM8-F1
#
_cell.length_a   1.000
_cell.length_b   1.000
_cell.length_c   1.000
_cell.angle_alpha   90.00
_cell.angle_beta   90.00
_cell.angle_gamma   90.00
#
_symmetry.space_group_name_H-M   'P 1'
#
loop_
_entity.id
_entity.type
_entity.pdbx_description
1 polymer ?
#
loop_
_entity_poly.entity_id
_entity_poly.type
_entity_poly.pdbx_seq_one_letter_code
_entity_poly.pdbx_strand_id
1 'polypeptide(L)'
;MNLVARLRPAVPVAVALAGVLVALAVSSRLLPRRVVLVHLSDTGGAAFAASRGDLGLLGLLLVVGIVLVWLVAALFLAVTPARHLLVPHAAFWKQPAHRPEMRSRYARYLAVATSASLWFVAALFVLAIVSQEGPLAVWWLPAVISTAYVLFVLVGLVWVFAAGFTPSSSAVTAARAPARTSGETDPAPGARVTPGAQVTPGARSTPGARVTPGARPVPGAARSAAAPPVAGTIPRRGPGGSTPPSADGPRQGPPRPYQPRPRSGGPRG
;
A
#
# COMPACT_ATOMS: atom_id res chain seq x y z
N MET A 1 -15.60 9.12 -14.55
CA MET A 1 -14.77 8.55 -13.45
C MET A 1 -15.37 9.01 -12.12
N ASN A 2 -15.68 8.09 -11.20
CA ASN A 2 -16.34 8.41 -9.93
C ASN A 2 -15.45 9.27 -9.01
N LEU A 3 -15.83 10.54 -8.80
CA LEU A 3 -15.19 11.45 -7.83
C LEU A 3 -15.12 10.84 -6.43
N VAL A 4 -16.18 10.13 -6.03
CA VAL A 4 -16.28 9.42 -4.75
C VAL A 4 -15.14 8.42 -4.54
N ALA A 5 -14.75 7.67 -5.58
CA ALA A 5 -13.67 6.69 -5.49
C ALA A 5 -12.30 7.36 -5.27
N ARG A 6 -12.10 8.57 -5.80
CA ARG A 6 -10.88 9.36 -5.60
C ARG A 6 -10.78 10.00 -4.22
N LEU A 7 -11.92 10.30 -3.59
CA LEU A 7 -11.97 10.95 -2.28
C LEU A 7 -11.89 9.97 -1.10
N ARG A 8 -12.20 8.68 -1.29
CA ARG A 8 -12.14 7.66 -0.23
C ARG A 8 -10.84 7.65 0.60
N PRO A 9 -9.63 7.84 0.03
CA PRO A 9 -8.40 7.87 0.82
C PRO A 9 -8.30 9.08 1.76
N ALA A 10 -9.01 10.18 1.49
CA ALA A 10 -8.97 11.42 2.28
C ALA A 10 -9.94 11.42 3.48
N VAL A 11 -10.90 10.50 3.53
CA VAL A 11 -11.88 10.36 4.62
C VAL A 11 -11.24 10.36 6.02
N PRO A 12 -10.18 9.58 6.33
CA PRO A 12 -9.59 9.59 7.67
C PRO A 12 -8.98 10.94 8.07
N VAL A 13 -8.47 11.72 7.10
CA VAL A 13 -7.95 13.07 7.36
C VAL A 13 -9.10 14.02 7.67
N ALA A 14 -10.20 13.95 6.90
CA ALA A 14 -11.38 14.78 7.15
C ALA A 14 -12.01 14.53 8.52
N VAL A 15 -12.12 13.27 8.93
CA VAL A 15 -12.62 12.89 10.27
C VAL A 15 -11.68 13.41 11.38
N ALA A 16 -10.37 13.25 11.21
CA ALA A 16 -9.41 13.76 12.20
C ALA A 16 -9.42 15.30 12.27
N LEU A 17 -9.56 16.00 11.14
CA LEU A 17 -9.72 17.45 11.13
C LEU A 17 -10.97 17.91 11.89
N ALA A 18 -12.11 17.23 11.69
CA ALA A 18 -13.31 17.52 12.46
C ALA A 18 -13.08 17.31 13.97
N GLY A 19 -12.41 16.22 14.36
CA GLY A 19 -12.04 15.96 15.76
C GLY A 19 -11.15 17.04 16.36
N VAL A 20 -10.13 17.49 15.62
CA VAL A 20 -9.25 18.59 16.06
C VAL A 20 -9.99 19.92 16.17
N LEU A 21 -10.86 20.25 15.22
CA LEU A 21 -11.67 21.47 15.29
C LEU A 21 -12.59 21.47 16.51
N VAL A 22 -13.19 20.32 16.84
CA VAL A 22 -13.98 20.16 18.07
C VAL A 22 -13.10 20.35 19.30
N ALA A 23 -11.92 19.70 19.35
CA ALA A 23 -10.98 19.84 20.47
C ALA A 23 -10.56 21.32 20.66
N LEU A 24 -10.17 22.00 19.59
CA LEU A 24 -9.82 23.43 19.61
C LEU A 24 -10.99 24.30 20.07
N ALA A 25 -12.20 24.04 19.59
CA ALA A 25 -13.40 24.78 19.99
C ALA A 25 -13.69 24.59 21.49
N VAL A 26 -13.58 23.36 22.01
CA VAL A 26 -13.74 23.06 23.43
C VAL A 26 -12.64 23.73 24.27
N SER A 27 -11.36 23.60 23.88
CA SER A 27 -10.23 24.27 24.53
C SER A 27 -10.42 25.79 24.57
N SER A 28 -10.89 26.39 23.48
CA SER A 28 -11.12 27.84 23.40
C SER A 28 -12.22 28.33 24.35
N ARG A 29 -13.13 27.44 24.79
CA ARG A 29 -14.20 27.78 25.74
C ARG A 29 -13.79 27.55 27.19
N LEU A 30 -13.06 26.47 27.46
CA LEU A 30 -12.71 26.04 28.82
C LEU A 30 -11.50 26.77 29.42
N LEU A 31 -10.48 27.10 28.62
CA LEU A 31 -9.24 27.68 29.15
C LEU A 31 -9.44 29.10 29.70
N PRO A 32 -8.84 29.55 30.81
CA PRO A 32 -9.02 30.92 31.29
C PRO A 32 -8.65 32.01 30.26
N ARG A 33 -9.36 33.14 30.28
CA ARG A 33 -9.14 34.24 29.31
C ARG A 33 -7.83 35.01 29.53
N ARG A 34 -7.20 34.87 30.70
CA ARG A 34 -5.96 35.56 31.08
C ARG A 34 -4.91 34.56 31.57
N VAL A 35 -3.67 34.80 31.15
CA VAL A 35 -2.47 34.08 31.60
C VAL A 35 -2.12 34.54 32.99
N VAL A 36 -2.04 33.61 33.94
CA VAL A 36 -1.30 33.84 35.18
C VAL A 36 0.10 33.31 34.94
N LEU A 37 1.09 34.20 34.89
CA LEU A 37 2.51 33.82 34.94
C LEU A 37 2.77 33.20 36.31
N VAL A 38 2.68 31.87 36.40
CA VAL A 38 3.12 31.16 37.60
C VAL A 38 4.64 31.13 37.55
N HIS A 39 5.26 32.06 38.25
CA HIS A 39 6.67 31.95 38.57
C HIS A 39 6.79 30.76 39.53
N LEU A 40 7.44 29.66 39.10
CA LEU A 40 7.84 28.61 40.03
C LEU A 40 8.98 29.19 40.88
N SER A 41 8.62 29.67 42.06
CA SER A 41 9.54 30.34 43.01
C SER A 41 10.70 29.45 43.46
N ASP A 42 10.57 28.13 43.34
CA ASP A 42 11.49 27.21 44.03
C ASP A 42 12.57 26.62 43.12
N THR A 43 12.45 26.77 41.79
CA THR A 43 13.46 26.25 40.83
C THR A 43 14.02 27.30 39.87
N GLY A 44 13.59 28.57 39.97
CA GLY A 44 14.03 29.64 39.07
C GLY A 44 13.57 29.46 37.62
N GLY A 45 12.70 28.49 37.34
CA GLY A 45 12.15 28.23 36.02
C GLY A 45 10.88 29.05 35.78
N ALA A 46 10.89 29.88 34.74
CA ALA A 46 9.65 30.49 34.25
C ALA A 46 8.83 29.42 33.51
N ALA A 47 7.69 29.01 34.07
CA ALA A 47 6.71 28.23 33.32
C ALA A 47 5.85 29.20 32.50
N PHE A 48 6.00 29.14 31.18
CA PHE A 48 5.16 29.92 30.28
C PHE A 48 3.73 29.37 30.32
N ALA A 49 2.85 30.03 31.04
CA ALA A 49 1.41 29.85 30.84
C ALA A 49 1.05 30.52 29.49
N ALA A 50 0.80 29.72 28.46
CA ALA A 50 0.37 30.25 27.17
C ALA A 50 -1.05 30.83 27.28
N SER A 51 -1.30 32.00 26.67
CA SER A 51 -2.65 32.55 26.68
C SER A 51 -3.60 31.67 25.86
N ARG A 52 -4.90 31.70 26.18
CA ARG A 52 -5.92 31.05 25.35
C ARG A 52 -5.78 31.46 23.87
N GLY A 53 -5.43 32.73 23.62
CA GLY A 53 -5.16 33.24 22.28
C GLY A 53 -3.94 32.60 21.64
N ASP A 54 -2.82 32.53 22.36
CA ASP A 54 -1.57 31.94 21.85
C ASP A 54 -1.71 30.44 21.61
N LEU A 55 -2.36 29.73 22.52
CA LEU A 55 -2.58 28.29 22.40
C LEU A 55 -3.54 27.97 21.25
N GLY A 56 -4.57 28.80 21.05
CA GLY A 56 -5.45 28.71 19.88
C GLY A 56 -4.71 29.01 18.57
N LEU A 57 -3.89 30.06 18.54
CA LEU A 57 -3.10 30.45 17.36
C LEU A 57 -2.07 29.39 17.00
N LEU A 58 -1.30 28.91 17.97
CA LEU A 58 -0.31 27.83 17.81
C LEU A 58 -1.00 26.53 17.36
N GLY A 59 -2.14 26.19 17.95
CA GLY A 59 -2.96 25.06 17.54
C GLY A 59 -3.41 25.14 16.09
N LEU A 60 -3.98 26.29 15.70
CA LEU A 60 -4.41 26.52 14.33
C LEU A 60 -3.23 26.45 13.35
N LEU A 61 -2.12 27.13 13.67
CA LEU A 61 -0.92 27.16 12.83
C LEU A 61 -0.33 25.76 12.66
N LEU A 62 -0.30 24.95 13.73
CA LEU A 62 0.17 23.57 13.68
C LEU A 62 -0.74 22.70 12.80
N VAL A 63 -2.06 22.81 12.95
CA VAL A 63 -3.03 22.06 12.14
C VAL A 63 -2.93 22.44 10.66
N VAL A 64 -2.89 23.73 10.35
CA VAL A 64 -2.71 24.23 8.99
C VAL A 64 -1.38 23.75 8.41
N GLY A 65 -0.30 23.81 9.19
CA GLY A 65 1.01 23.29 8.79
C GLY A 65 0.99 21.81 8.45
N ILE A 66 0.36 20.97 9.30
CA ILE A 66 0.21 19.52 9.07
C ILE A 66 -0.58 19.25 7.78
N VAL A 67 -1.69 19.97 7.56
CA VAL A 67 -2.52 19.82 6.35
C VAL A 67 -1.75 20.27 5.11
N LEU A 68 -1.01 21.38 5.19
CA LEU A 68 -0.20 21.88 4.08
C LEU A 68 0.89 20.86 3.71
N VAL A 69 1.61 20.31 4.68
CA VAL A 69 2.61 19.26 4.46
C VAL A 69 1.99 18.04 3.81
N TRP A 70 0.80 17.62 4.25
CA TRP A 70 0.06 16.52 3.63
C TRP A 70 -0.30 16.82 2.17
N LEU A 71 -0.81 18.01 1.85
CA LEU A 71 -1.15 18.42 0.49
C LEU A 71 0.08 18.46 -0.42
N VAL A 72 1.18 19.03 0.07
CA VAL A 72 2.46 19.09 -0.67
C VAL A 72 3.00 17.69 -0.91
N ALA A 73 2.97 16.81 0.09
CA ALA A 73 3.40 15.42 -0.06
C ALA A 73 2.50 14.64 -1.04
N ALA A 74 1.19 14.84 -1.00
CA ALA A 74 0.25 14.23 -1.93
C ALA A 74 0.46 14.72 -3.37
N LEU A 75 0.70 16.01 -3.56
CA LEU A 75 1.05 16.60 -4.85
C LEU A 75 2.38 16.03 -5.37
N PHE A 76 3.39 15.96 -4.51
CA PHE A 76 4.69 15.38 -4.84
C PHE A 76 4.55 13.91 -5.28
N LEU A 77 3.76 13.11 -4.58
CA LEU A 77 3.49 11.71 -4.96
C LEU A 77 2.74 11.60 -6.29
N ALA A 78 1.87 12.55 -6.62
CA ALA A 78 1.13 12.57 -7.88
C ALA A 78 2.06 12.90 -9.07
N VAL A 79 2.94 13.89 -8.92
CA VAL A 79 3.84 14.38 -9.96
C VAL A 79 5.08 13.50 -10.13
N THR A 80 5.60 12.93 -9.04
CA THR A 80 6.87 12.19 -9.08
C THR A 80 6.75 10.90 -9.91
N PRO A 81 7.64 10.70 -10.91
CA PRO A 81 7.69 9.46 -11.67
C PRO A 81 8.01 8.27 -10.77
N ALA A 82 7.34 7.14 -10.97
CA ALA A 82 7.49 5.93 -10.15
C ALA A 82 8.93 5.40 -10.04
N ARG A 83 9.80 5.70 -11.03
CA ARG A 83 11.22 5.33 -11.00
C ARG A 83 12.00 5.99 -9.86
N HIS A 84 11.59 7.18 -9.42
CA HIS A 84 12.22 7.96 -8.35
C HIS A 84 11.62 7.69 -6.97
N LEU A 85 10.52 6.94 -6.89
CA LEU A 85 9.93 6.56 -5.60
C LEU A 85 10.74 5.42 -4.98
N LEU A 86 11.09 5.58 -3.71
CA LEU A 86 11.74 4.56 -2.89
C LEU A 86 10.68 3.60 -2.36
N VAL A 87 10.67 2.40 -2.94
CA VAL A 87 9.70 1.35 -2.61
C VAL A 87 10.48 0.05 -2.31
N PRO A 88 10.12 -0.67 -1.23
CA PRO A 88 10.55 -2.06 -1.04
C PRO A 88 10.19 -2.89 -2.28
N HIS A 89 10.98 -3.90 -2.64
CA HIS A 89 10.69 -4.76 -3.80
C HIS A 89 10.48 -3.98 -5.11
N ALA A 90 11.36 -3.00 -5.40
CA ALA A 90 11.22 -2.09 -6.53
C ALA A 90 11.00 -2.79 -7.89
N ALA A 91 11.56 -3.99 -8.09
CA ALA A 91 11.39 -4.78 -9.31
C ALA A 91 9.92 -5.16 -9.59
N PHE A 92 9.12 -5.38 -8.55
CA PHE A 92 7.69 -5.66 -8.68
C PHE A 92 6.89 -4.37 -8.86
N TRP A 93 7.07 -3.41 -7.94
CA TRP A 93 6.23 -2.20 -7.90
C TRP A 93 6.48 -1.19 -9.02
N LYS A 94 7.69 -1.17 -9.62
CA LYS A 94 8.01 -0.25 -10.73
C LYS A 94 7.45 -0.71 -12.09
N GLN A 95 6.91 -1.93 -12.17
CA GLN A 95 6.26 -2.44 -13.39
C GLN A 95 5.00 -1.63 -13.70
N PRO A 96 4.71 -1.30 -14.97
CA PRO A 96 3.57 -0.46 -15.34
C PRO A 96 2.22 -0.92 -14.78
N ALA A 97 1.99 -2.24 -14.72
CA ALA A 97 0.76 -2.83 -14.21
C ALA A 97 0.51 -2.54 -12.71
N HIS A 98 1.57 -2.41 -11.91
CA HIS A 98 1.47 -2.26 -10.45
C HIS A 98 1.59 -0.81 -9.96
N ARG A 99 1.95 0.15 -10.83
CA ARG A 99 2.09 1.57 -10.46
C ARG A 99 0.82 2.21 -9.88
N PRO A 100 -0.39 1.96 -10.43
CA PRO A 100 -1.61 2.56 -9.86
C PRO A 100 -1.89 2.07 -8.44
N GLU A 101 -1.69 0.77 -8.20
CA GLU A 101 -1.88 0.18 -6.88
C GLU A 101 -0.84 0.70 -5.88
N MET A 102 0.43 0.76 -6.27
CA MET A 102 1.51 1.33 -5.46
C MET A 102 1.16 2.76 -5.00
N ARG A 103 0.72 3.62 -5.93
CA ARG A 103 0.32 5.01 -5.62
C ARG A 103 -0.88 5.06 -4.69
N SER A 104 -1.86 4.16 -4.86
CA SER A 104 -3.01 4.06 -3.97
C SER A 104 -2.59 3.70 -2.54
N ARG A 105 -1.64 2.77 -2.37
CA ARG A 105 -1.09 2.39 -1.06
C ARG A 105 -0.36 3.57 -0.41
N TYR A 106 0.50 4.28 -1.14
CA TYR A 106 1.17 5.48 -0.63
C TYR A 106 0.18 6.55 -0.16
N ALA A 107 -0.83 6.85 -0.99
CA ALA A 107 -1.85 7.83 -0.63
C ALA A 107 -2.62 7.43 0.64
N ARG A 108 -2.94 6.14 0.80
CA ARG A 108 -3.59 5.61 2.01
C ARG A 108 -2.70 5.77 3.24
N TYR A 109 -1.43 5.36 3.18
CA TYR A 109 -0.52 5.46 4.31
C TYR A 109 -0.24 6.91 4.69
N LEU A 110 -0.06 7.79 3.70
CA LEU A 110 0.09 9.22 3.93
C LEU A 110 -1.14 9.80 4.65
N ALA A 111 -2.35 9.45 4.22
CA ALA A 111 -3.58 9.90 4.86
C ALA A 111 -3.74 9.36 6.29
N VAL A 112 -3.40 8.09 6.54
CA VAL A 112 -3.43 7.51 7.90
C VAL A 112 -2.41 8.19 8.82
N ALA A 113 -1.19 8.43 8.34
CA ALA A 113 -0.16 9.11 9.12
C ALA A 113 -0.57 10.55 9.48
N THR A 114 -1.11 11.31 8.51
CA THR A 114 -1.64 12.65 8.78
C THR A 114 -2.81 12.63 9.75
N SER A 115 -3.73 11.68 9.60
CA SER A 115 -4.85 11.49 10.53
C SER A 115 -4.36 11.22 11.96
N ALA A 116 -3.36 10.35 12.13
CA ALA A 116 -2.74 10.07 13.42
C ALA A 116 -2.07 11.32 14.03
N SER A 117 -1.36 12.12 13.22
CA SER A 117 -0.77 13.40 13.66
C SER A 117 -1.83 14.38 14.15
N LEU A 118 -2.96 14.49 13.45
CA LEU A 118 -4.06 15.36 13.86
C LEU A 118 -4.69 14.87 15.17
N TRP A 119 -4.96 13.57 15.32
CA TRP A 119 -5.45 13.01 16.57
C TRP A 119 -4.49 13.21 17.75
N PHE A 120 -3.19 13.10 17.49
CA PHE A 120 -2.17 13.39 18.50
C PHE A 120 -2.20 14.86 18.94
N VAL A 121 -2.32 15.80 17.99
CA VAL A 121 -2.52 17.21 18.32
C VAL A 121 -3.79 17.40 19.16
N ALA A 122 -4.93 16.81 18.76
CA ALA A 122 -6.15 16.87 19.58
C ALA A 122 -5.93 16.32 21.00
N ALA A 123 -5.23 15.19 21.14
CA ALA A 123 -4.93 14.58 22.43
C ALA A 123 -4.04 15.49 23.31
N LEU A 124 -3.04 16.17 22.73
CA LEU A 124 -2.24 17.15 23.46
C LEU A 124 -3.06 18.34 23.96
N PHE A 125 -4.04 18.80 23.18
CA PHE A 125 -4.94 19.88 23.61
C PHE A 125 -5.86 19.44 24.76
N VAL A 126 -6.41 18.23 24.67
CA VAL A 126 -7.21 17.65 25.75
C VAL A 126 -6.35 17.47 27.00
N LEU A 127 -5.14 16.95 26.85
CA LEU A 127 -4.19 16.79 27.94
C LEU A 127 -3.87 18.14 28.61
N ALA A 128 -3.62 19.18 27.80
CA ALA A 128 -3.33 20.52 28.30
C ALA A 128 -4.49 21.14 29.08
N ILE A 129 -5.75 20.81 28.75
CA ILE A 129 -6.92 21.20 29.54
C ILE A 129 -6.96 20.41 30.86
N VAL A 130 -6.84 19.09 30.78
CA VAL A 130 -6.97 18.20 31.96
C VAL A 130 -5.83 18.40 32.95
N SER A 131 -4.64 18.76 32.48
CA SER A 131 -3.48 19.00 33.34
C SER A 131 -3.54 20.32 34.11
N GLN A 132 -4.54 21.18 33.87
CA GLN A 132 -4.63 22.47 34.59
C GLN A 132 -5.07 22.29 36.04
N GLU A 133 -5.92 21.30 36.32
CA GLU A 133 -6.48 21.09 37.65
C GLU A 133 -6.48 19.60 37.98
N GLY A 134 -5.62 19.19 38.91
CA GLY A 134 -5.66 17.85 39.50
C GLY A 134 -4.36 17.06 39.45
N PRO A 135 -4.40 15.77 39.82
CA PRO A 135 -3.23 14.91 40.00
C PRO A 135 -2.46 14.63 38.69
N LEU A 136 -3.02 15.01 37.55
CA LEU A 136 -2.41 14.88 36.22
C LEU A 136 -1.56 16.09 35.82
N ALA A 137 -1.41 17.08 36.69
CA ALA A 137 -0.54 18.25 36.51
C ALA A 137 0.96 17.92 36.65
N VAL A 138 1.38 16.75 36.14
CA VAL A 138 2.75 16.29 36.25
C VAL A 138 3.53 16.73 35.01
N TRP A 139 4.61 17.49 35.24
CA TRP A 139 5.38 18.14 34.17
C TRP A 139 5.96 17.17 33.12
N TRP A 140 6.18 15.90 33.47
CA TRP A 140 6.72 14.89 32.54
C TRP A 140 5.64 14.25 31.64
N LEU A 141 4.36 14.40 31.97
CA LEU A 141 3.27 13.71 31.28
C LEU A 141 3.19 14.06 29.77
N PRO A 142 3.30 15.35 29.36
CA PRO A 142 3.36 15.70 27.95
C PRO A 142 4.57 15.11 27.23
N ALA A 143 5.71 14.99 27.92
CA ALA A 143 6.92 14.41 27.34
C ALA A 143 6.74 12.91 27.09
N VAL A 144 6.20 12.16 28.06
CA VAL A 144 5.93 10.71 27.89
C VAL A 144 4.93 10.46 26.76
N ILE A 145 3.87 11.24 26.68
CA ILE A 145 2.86 11.12 25.60
C ILE A 145 3.48 11.44 24.23
N SER A 146 4.34 12.46 24.18
CA SER A 146 5.08 12.80 22.95
C SER A 146 6.05 11.71 22.53
N THR A 147 6.81 11.14 23.49
CA THR A 147 7.71 10.01 23.23
C THR A 147 6.94 8.79 22.74
N ALA A 148 5.83 8.45 23.39
CA ALA A 148 4.96 7.33 22.98
C ALA A 148 4.43 7.52 21.56
N TYR A 149 4.03 8.75 21.21
CA TYR A 149 3.58 9.07 19.86
C TYR A 149 4.70 8.94 18.82
N VAL A 150 5.90 9.45 19.10
CA VAL A 150 7.05 9.30 18.21
C VAL A 150 7.38 7.83 17.97
N LEU A 151 7.38 7.01 19.04
CA LEU A 151 7.58 5.56 18.92
C LEU A 151 6.47 4.92 18.07
N PHE A 152 5.21 5.30 18.27
CA PHE A 152 4.09 4.81 17.47
C PHE A 152 4.27 5.15 15.98
N VAL A 153 4.67 6.39 15.65
CA VAL A 153 4.93 6.82 14.26
C VAL A 153 6.09 6.03 13.65
N LEU A 154 7.18 5.82 14.41
CA LEU A 154 8.34 5.05 13.94
C LEU A 154 7.98 3.58 13.69
N VAL A 155 7.27 2.94 14.62
CA VAL A 155 6.79 1.55 14.45
C VAL A 155 5.83 1.46 13.25
N GLY A 156 4.92 2.42 13.12
CA GLY A 156 4.02 2.52 11.97
C GLY A 156 4.79 2.67 10.64
N LEU A 157 5.83 3.51 10.60
CA LEU A 157 6.70 3.67 9.43
C LEU A 157 7.39 2.35 9.07
N VAL A 158 8.02 1.70 10.05
CA VAL A 158 8.68 0.39 9.86
C VAL A 158 7.68 -0.63 9.34
N TRP A 159 6.48 -0.71 9.93
CA TRP A 159 5.43 -1.62 9.49
C TRP A 159 4.95 -1.35 8.06
N VAL A 160 4.74 -0.08 7.69
CA VAL A 160 4.36 0.32 6.32
C VAL A 160 5.40 -0.13 5.31
N PHE A 161 6.69 0.05 5.62
CA PHE A 161 7.77 -0.37 4.74
C PHE A 161 7.99 -1.89 4.71
N ALA A 162 7.85 -2.58 5.84
CA ALA A 162 8.09 -4.01 5.93
C ALA A 162 6.92 -4.84 5.40
N ALA A 163 5.70 -4.59 5.89
CA ALA A 163 4.52 -5.37 5.58
C ALA A 163 3.64 -4.73 4.50
N GLY A 164 3.53 -3.39 4.52
CA GLY A 164 2.58 -2.66 3.68
C GLY A 164 2.82 -2.75 2.17
N PHE A 165 4.05 -3.08 1.75
CA PHE A 165 4.46 -3.26 0.35
C PHE A 165 4.86 -4.70 0.01
N THR A 166 4.45 -5.67 0.82
CA THR A 166 4.57 -7.08 0.44
C THR A 166 3.64 -7.37 -0.76
N PRO A 167 4.15 -7.96 -1.85
CA PRO A 167 3.32 -8.43 -2.95
C PRO A 167 2.35 -9.47 -2.42
N SER A 168 1.08 -9.36 -2.80
CA SER A 168 0.08 -10.38 -2.45
C SER A 168 0.49 -11.71 -3.08
N SER A 169 0.52 -12.80 -2.30
CA SER A 169 0.90 -14.12 -2.79
C SER A 169 0.12 -14.54 -4.05
N SER A 170 -1.15 -14.14 -4.13
CA SER A 170 -2.01 -14.35 -5.30
C SER A 170 -1.48 -13.67 -6.57
N ALA A 171 -0.90 -12.48 -6.46
CA ALA A 171 -0.30 -11.77 -7.60
C ALA A 171 0.97 -12.49 -8.09
N VAL A 172 1.76 -13.03 -7.16
CA VAL A 172 2.95 -13.82 -7.50
C VAL A 172 2.56 -15.13 -8.18
N THR A 173 1.53 -15.83 -7.68
CA THR A 173 1.02 -17.06 -8.31
C THR A 173 0.39 -16.79 -9.68
N ALA A 174 -0.33 -15.69 -9.84
CA ALA A 174 -0.89 -15.28 -11.13
C ALA A 174 0.20 -14.94 -12.16
N ALA A 175 1.27 -14.27 -11.74
CA ALA A 175 2.42 -13.98 -12.60
C ALA A 175 3.23 -15.25 -12.97
N ARG A 176 3.20 -16.27 -12.11
CA ARG A 176 3.94 -17.52 -12.30
C ARG A 176 3.13 -18.62 -12.97
N ALA A 177 1.81 -18.47 -13.08
CA ALA A 177 1.00 -19.36 -13.88
C ALA A 177 1.55 -19.30 -15.31
N PRO A 178 2.19 -20.38 -15.82
CA PRO A 178 2.66 -20.38 -17.19
C PRO A 178 1.44 -20.08 -18.04
N ALA A 179 1.60 -19.19 -19.02
CA ALA A 179 0.61 -19.00 -20.06
C ALA A 179 0.34 -20.39 -20.61
N ARG A 180 -0.72 -21.05 -20.13
CA ARG A 180 -1.20 -22.28 -20.70
C ARG A 180 -1.52 -21.86 -22.11
N THR A 181 -0.65 -22.28 -23.01
CA THR A 181 -0.86 -22.23 -24.43
C THR A 181 -2.27 -22.73 -24.66
N SER A 182 -3.17 -21.81 -24.96
CA SER A 182 -4.48 -22.08 -25.55
C SER A 182 -4.26 -22.60 -26.96
N GLY A 183 -3.56 -23.73 -27.03
CA GLY A 183 -3.20 -24.50 -28.19
C GLY A 183 -3.49 -25.95 -27.87
N GLU A 184 -4.73 -26.22 -27.47
CA GLU A 184 -5.30 -27.56 -27.42
C GLU A 184 -6.74 -27.42 -27.92
N THR A 185 -6.84 -27.52 -29.24
CA THR A 185 -7.94 -28.11 -30.01
C THR A 185 -9.37 -27.84 -29.54
N ASP A 186 -10.02 -26.95 -30.28
CA ASP A 186 -11.47 -26.75 -30.38
C ASP A 186 -12.18 -28.10 -30.71
N PRO A 187 -13.02 -28.71 -29.84
CA PRO A 187 -14.04 -29.63 -30.29
C PRO A 187 -15.33 -28.84 -30.52
N ALA A 188 -15.66 -28.68 -31.81
CA ALA A 188 -16.95 -28.38 -32.44
C ALA A 188 -18.11 -27.77 -31.60
N PRO A 189 -18.80 -26.72 -32.10
CA PRO A 189 -19.99 -26.17 -31.48
C PRO A 189 -21.18 -27.10 -31.70
N GLY A 190 -21.45 -27.98 -30.72
CA GLY A 190 -22.58 -28.91 -30.77
C GLY A 190 -23.29 -29.01 -29.43
N ALA A 191 -24.24 -28.10 -29.19
CA ALA A 191 -25.52 -28.32 -28.50
C ALA A 191 -25.98 -27.03 -27.80
N ARG A 192 -26.90 -26.36 -28.47
CA ARG A 192 -27.74 -25.29 -27.93
C ARG A 192 -28.62 -25.89 -26.82
N VAL A 193 -28.26 -25.70 -25.56
CA VAL A 193 -29.16 -26.03 -24.43
C VAL A 193 -30.09 -24.85 -24.19
N THR A 194 -31.36 -25.09 -24.50
CA THR A 194 -32.51 -24.20 -24.36
C THR A 194 -32.70 -23.80 -22.88
N PRO A 195 -32.99 -22.52 -22.57
CA PRO A 195 -33.25 -22.08 -21.21
C PRO A 195 -34.66 -22.47 -20.78
N GLY A 196 -34.79 -23.24 -19.72
CA GLY A 196 -36.11 -23.61 -19.19
C GLY A 196 -36.02 -24.41 -17.89
N ALA A 197 -35.97 -23.70 -16.76
CA ALA A 197 -36.63 -24.12 -15.52
C ALA A 197 -36.52 -22.98 -14.50
N GLN A 198 -37.65 -22.30 -14.28
CA GLN A 198 -37.86 -21.47 -13.10
C GLN A 198 -37.66 -22.33 -11.85
N VAL A 199 -36.77 -21.90 -10.96
CA VAL A 199 -36.66 -22.48 -9.62
C VAL A 199 -37.71 -21.80 -8.74
N THR A 200 -38.80 -22.51 -8.49
CA THR A 200 -39.79 -22.19 -7.45
C THR A 200 -39.14 -22.37 -6.07
N PRO A 201 -39.10 -21.35 -5.19
CA PRO A 201 -38.58 -21.51 -3.84
C PRO A 201 -39.64 -22.17 -2.98
N GLY A 202 -39.45 -23.45 -2.65
CA GLY A 202 -40.38 -24.15 -1.77
C GLY A 202 -40.03 -25.60 -1.51
N ALA A 203 -39.02 -25.87 -0.68
CA ALA A 203 -38.98 -27.10 0.11
C ALA A 203 -38.01 -26.93 1.29
N ARG A 204 -38.53 -27.15 2.50
CA ARG A 204 -37.76 -27.22 3.74
C ARG A 204 -36.77 -28.38 3.66
N SER A 205 -35.51 -28.10 3.95
CA SER A 205 -34.51 -29.14 4.24
C SER A 205 -34.68 -29.60 5.69
N THR A 206 -35.24 -30.79 5.89
CA THR A 206 -35.07 -31.57 7.13
C THR A 206 -33.64 -32.13 7.19
N PRO A 207 -32.91 -32.00 8.31
CA PRO A 207 -31.60 -32.61 8.46
C PRO A 207 -31.76 -34.06 8.96
N GLY A 208 -31.19 -35.02 8.23
CA GLY A 208 -31.05 -36.37 8.74
C GLY A 208 -30.72 -37.40 7.68
N ALA A 209 -29.43 -37.68 7.48
CA ALA A 209 -28.95 -39.03 7.22
C ALA A 209 -27.43 -39.07 7.34
N ARG A 210 -26.98 -39.75 8.37
CA ARG A 210 -25.61 -40.19 8.62
C ARG A 210 -25.41 -41.50 7.87
N VAL A 211 -24.39 -41.64 7.02
CA VAL A 211 -23.93 -42.98 6.57
C VAL A 211 -22.39 -43.04 6.56
N THR A 212 -21.97 -44.18 7.09
CA THR A 212 -20.71 -44.75 7.58
C THR A 212 -19.59 -44.93 6.53
N PRO A 213 -18.30 -44.95 6.94
CA PRO A 213 -17.15 -45.16 6.06
C PRO A 213 -16.79 -46.64 5.83
N GLY A 214 -16.27 -46.93 4.64
CA GLY A 214 -15.62 -48.19 4.23
C GLY A 214 -15.56 -48.22 2.69
N ALA A 215 -14.52 -48.66 1.99
CA ALA A 215 -13.39 -49.49 2.35
C ALA A 215 -12.23 -49.27 1.34
N ARG A 216 -11.00 -49.48 1.81
CA ARG A 216 -9.83 -49.96 1.02
C ARG A 216 -10.00 -51.51 0.90
N PRO A 217 -9.45 -52.30 -0.07
CA PRO A 217 -8.08 -52.12 -0.54
C PRO A 217 -7.61 -52.75 -1.89
N VAL A 218 -6.31 -52.51 -2.17
CA VAL A 218 -5.27 -53.41 -2.71
C VAL A 218 -5.01 -53.49 -4.24
N PRO A 219 -3.72 -53.71 -4.63
CA PRO A 219 -3.10 -53.25 -5.87
C PRO A 219 -2.70 -54.41 -6.81
N GLY A 220 -2.26 -54.09 -8.03
CA GLY A 220 -1.56 -55.10 -8.82
C GLY A 220 -1.06 -54.66 -10.19
N ALA A 221 0.18 -55.09 -10.45
CA ALA A 221 0.75 -55.49 -11.73
C ALA A 221 1.49 -54.43 -12.58
N ALA A 222 2.81 -54.47 -12.43
CA ALA A 222 3.80 -54.17 -13.46
C ALA A 222 3.89 -55.28 -14.53
N ARG A 223 4.35 -54.92 -15.74
CA ARG A 223 5.04 -55.67 -16.83
C ARG A 223 4.75 -54.91 -18.13
N SER A 224 5.58 -54.82 -19.17
CA SER A 224 6.94 -55.28 -19.48
C SER A 224 7.38 -54.55 -20.76
N ALA A 225 8.68 -54.58 -21.03
CA ALA A 225 9.42 -53.92 -22.10
C ALA A 225 9.31 -54.56 -23.51
N ALA A 226 9.96 -53.87 -24.48
CA ALA A 226 10.45 -54.29 -25.82
C ALA A 226 9.43 -54.22 -27.00
N ALA A 227 9.72 -53.77 -28.23
CA ALA A 227 10.95 -53.42 -28.97
C ALA A 227 10.59 -52.56 -30.26
N PRO A 228 11.56 -52.06 -31.07
CA PRO A 228 11.39 -51.18 -32.27
C PRO A 228 11.27 -52.03 -33.58
N PRO A 229 11.46 -51.57 -34.86
CA PRO A 229 11.74 -50.25 -35.47
C PRO A 229 10.84 -49.91 -36.71
N VAL A 230 10.96 -48.72 -37.34
CA VAL A 230 10.91 -48.54 -38.82
C VAL A 230 11.60 -47.20 -39.21
N ALA A 231 12.43 -47.26 -40.24
CA ALA A 231 13.15 -46.17 -40.89
C ALA A 231 12.42 -45.60 -42.12
N GLY A 232 12.80 -44.38 -42.53
CA GLY A 232 12.43 -43.73 -43.80
C GLY A 232 11.24 -42.77 -43.64
N THR A 233 11.24 -41.51 -44.10
CA THR A 233 11.80 -41.00 -45.36
C THR A 233 11.89 -39.46 -45.29
N ILE A 234 13.06 -38.90 -45.63
CA ILE A 234 13.24 -37.50 -46.09
C ILE A 234 12.97 -37.57 -47.61
N PRO A 235 12.14 -36.71 -48.27
CA PRO A 235 12.52 -35.31 -48.54
C PRO A 235 11.38 -34.30 -48.82
N ARG A 236 11.57 -33.01 -48.48
CA ARG A 236 11.37 -31.94 -49.49
C ARG A 236 11.98 -30.60 -49.06
N ARG A 237 13.00 -30.22 -49.83
CA ARG A 237 13.57 -28.89 -49.95
C ARG A 237 12.56 -28.00 -50.70
N GLY A 238 12.18 -26.87 -50.10
CA GLY A 238 11.35 -25.82 -50.71
C GLY A 238 11.91 -24.44 -50.33
N PRO A 239 12.12 -23.53 -51.29
CA PRO A 239 12.90 -22.31 -51.11
C PRO A 239 12.04 -21.08 -50.75
N GLY A 240 12.66 -20.12 -50.06
CA GLY A 240 12.25 -18.71 -50.10
C GLY A 240 11.22 -18.28 -49.06
N GLY A 241 11.72 -17.74 -47.94
CA GLY A 241 10.89 -17.02 -46.98
C GLY A 241 11.78 -16.24 -46.02
N SER A 242 12.11 -15.01 -46.39
CA SER A 242 12.86 -14.07 -45.55
C SER A 242 12.04 -13.67 -44.32
N THR A 243 12.29 -14.33 -43.21
CA THR A 243 11.79 -13.95 -41.88
C THR A 243 12.67 -12.83 -41.30
N PRO A 244 12.10 -11.77 -40.71
CA PRO A 244 12.85 -10.72 -40.02
C PRO A 244 13.51 -11.28 -38.74
N PRO A 245 14.64 -10.72 -38.30
CA PRO A 245 15.35 -11.22 -37.13
C PRO A 245 14.53 -10.99 -35.85
N SER A 246 13.96 -12.10 -35.35
CA SER A 246 13.42 -12.24 -34.01
C SER A 246 14.55 -12.05 -33.01
N ALA A 247 14.48 -10.96 -32.26
CA ALA A 247 15.39 -10.66 -31.16
C ALA A 247 14.96 -11.46 -29.93
N ASP A 248 15.53 -12.66 -29.76
CA ASP A 248 15.61 -13.31 -28.46
C ASP A 248 16.89 -14.13 -28.32
N GLY A 249 17.59 -13.89 -27.22
CA GLY A 249 18.80 -14.59 -26.81
C GLY A 249 19.60 -13.77 -25.79
N PRO A 250 19.68 -14.20 -24.50
CA PRO A 250 20.50 -13.53 -23.50
C PRO A 250 21.97 -13.88 -23.76
N ARG A 251 22.69 -13.00 -24.45
CA ARG A 251 24.15 -13.10 -24.57
C ARG A 251 24.79 -12.65 -23.26
N GLN A 252 25.03 -13.59 -22.35
CA GLN A 252 26.07 -13.47 -21.33
C GLN A 252 27.43 -13.53 -22.02
N GLY A 253 27.85 -12.39 -22.57
CA GLY A 253 29.24 -12.16 -22.96
C GLY A 253 29.98 -11.45 -21.82
N PRO A 254 31.30 -11.63 -21.71
CA PRO A 254 32.11 -10.90 -20.74
C PRO A 254 31.99 -9.38 -20.95
N PRO A 255 32.08 -8.57 -19.88
CA PRO A 255 31.94 -7.12 -19.96
C PRO A 255 32.98 -6.56 -20.95
N ARG A 256 32.50 -5.88 -21.99
CA ARG A 256 33.38 -5.24 -22.96
C ARG A 256 34.20 -4.15 -22.23
N PRO A 257 35.53 -4.08 -22.46
CA PRO A 257 36.35 -3.00 -21.95
C PRO A 257 35.77 -1.65 -22.38
N TYR A 258 35.70 -0.72 -21.42
CA TYR A 258 35.19 0.62 -21.62
C TYR A 258 35.97 1.32 -22.74
N GLN A 259 35.33 1.58 -23.88
CA GLN A 259 35.92 2.41 -24.93
C GLN A 259 35.56 3.88 -24.64
N PRO A 260 36.54 4.75 -24.34
CA PRO A 260 36.28 6.17 -24.15
C PRO A 260 35.76 6.78 -25.45
N ARG A 261 34.61 7.47 -25.35
CA ARG A 261 33.96 8.15 -26.46
C ARG A 261 34.85 9.30 -26.94
N PRO A 262 35.22 9.35 -28.24
CA PRO A 262 36.04 10.44 -28.76
C PRO A 262 35.27 11.77 -28.61
N ARG A 263 35.90 12.74 -27.92
CA ARG A 263 35.44 14.13 -27.86
C ARG A 263 35.62 14.76 -29.25
N SER A 264 34.56 14.81 -30.05
CA SER A 264 34.51 15.68 -31.22
C SER A 264 34.27 17.12 -30.76
N GLY A 265 35.34 17.86 -30.54
CA GLY A 265 35.28 19.26 -30.15
C GLY A 265 36.57 19.97 -30.49
N GLY A 266 36.86 20.09 -31.79
CA GLY A 266 37.87 21.00 -32.30
C GLY A 266 37.31 22.43 -32.36
N PRO A 267 38.10 23.46 -32.03
CA PRO A 267 37.66 24.85 -32.12
C PRO A 267 37.54 25.27 -33.58
N ARG A 268 36.38 25.83 -33.95
CA ARG A 268 36.26 26.64 -35.18
C ARG A 268 36.87 28.00 -34.87
N GLY A 269 37.91 28.35 -35.62
CA GLY A 269 38.38 29.73 -35.74
C GLY A 269 37.40 30.60 -36.49
#